data_AF-X1NB12-F1
#
_entry.id   AF-X1NB12-F1
#
_cell.length_a   1.000
_cell.length_b   1.000
_cell.length_c   1.000
_cell.angle_alpha   90.00
_cell.angle_beta   90.00
_cell.angle_gamma   90.00
#
_symmetry.space_group_name_H-M   'P 1'
#
loop_
_entity.id
_entity.type
_entity.pdbx_description
1 polymer ?
#
loop_
_entity_poly.entity_id
_entity_poly.type
_entity_poly.pdbx_seq_one_letter_code
_entity_poly.pdbx_strand_id
1 'polypeptide(L)'
;VKVTDVYDEFNYGNFDPLAIKDFLSYAYFNWQFPKPVYVLLVGDASYDYKNYLGKNINYVPTHLFTQLYVDTHGWLRFIEIGSDSWFACVDGEDDLSDLLIGRLSGQNVSDIENMVEKIVQYEKHLPDEAWRKNILFVADNPDEGGDFDWVSDQIASYYVPEDYDTTKVYFSRYYQNASWCKSDIKEKINEGCVITNYFGHGAMDLWAGEVIFASRDVSSLQNLGKYPLLITWTCLNGYFLHAKDDFSLAEE
;
A
#
# COMPACT_ATOMS: atom_id res chain seq x y z
N VAL A 1 -16.70 6.01 13.28
CA VAL A 1 -16.45 6.75 14.54
C VAL A 1 -15.49 7.89 14.21
N LYS A 2 -15.70 9.11 14.71
CA LYS A 2 -14.71 10.17 14.48
C LYS A 2 -13.51 9.93 15.39
N VAL A 3 -12.29 10.13 14.88
CA VAL A 3 -11.08 9.86 15.66
C VAL A 3 -10.94 10.78 16.88
N THR A 4 -11.51 12.00 16.82
CA THR A 4 -11.56 12.91 17.96
C THR A 4 -12.37 12.35 19.12
N ASP A 5 -13.51 11.70 18.83
CA ASP A 5 -14.34 11.07 19.86
C ASP A 5 -13.60 9.89 20.52
N VAL A 6 -12.73 9.21 19.76
CA VAL A 6 -11.84 8.16 20.30
C VAL A 6 -10.83 8.76 21.27
N TYR A 7 -10.20 9.89 20.93
CA TYR A 7 -9.27 10.56 21.85
C TYR A 7 -9.96 11.05 23.12
N ASP A 8 -11.16 11.61 23.00
CA ASP A 8 -11.96 12.08 24.13
C ASP A 8 -12.27 10.95 25.11
N GLU A 9 -12.73 9.79 24.62
CA GLU A 9 -13.18 8.67 25.45
C GLU A 9 -12.04 7.77 25.94
N PHE A 10 -10.98 7.58 25.14
CA PHE A 10 -9.91 6.61 25.44
C PHE A 10 -8.60 7.25 25.88
N ASN A 11 -8.47 8.59 25.79
CA ASN A 11 -7.25 9.29 26.23
C ASN A 11 -7.51 10.71 26.76
N TYR A 12 -8.71 10.96 27.31
CA TYR A 12 -9.08 12.23 27.95
C TYR A 12 -8.92 13.47 27.03
N GLY A 13 -9.17 13.28 25.74
CA GLY A 13 -9.05 14.31 24.70
C GLY A 13 -7.63 14.56 24.21
N ASN A 14 -6.63 13.83 24.72
CA ASN A 14 -5.26 13.95 24.24
C ASN A 14 -5.07 13.11 22.97
N PHE A 15 -4.51 13.75 21.95
CA PHE A 15 -4.05 13.04 20.76
C PHE A 15 -2.97 12.02 21.15
N ASP A 16 -3.23 10.74 20.87
CA ASP A 16 -2.24 9.66 20.95
C ASP A 16 -2.73 8.46 20.11
N PRO A 17 -1.89 7.87 19.23
CA PRO A 17 -2.24 6.63 18.52
C PRO A 17 -2.71 5.50 19.44
N LEU A 18 -2.22 5.44 20.69
CA LEU A 18 -2.64 4.42 21.66
C LEU A 18 -4.14 4.44 21.92
N ALA A 19 -4.79 5.61 21.89
CA ALA A 19 -6.23 5.73 22.07
C ALA A 19 -7.02 4.92 21.01
N ILE A 20 -6.49 4.87 19.77
CA ILE A 20 -7.09 4.09 18.69
C ILE A 20 -6.96 2.60 18.99
N LYS A 21 -5.79 2.14 19.46
CA LYS A 21 -5.59 0.75 19.87
C LYS A 21 -6.50 0.35 21.02
N ASP A 22 -6.63 1.20 22.04
CA ASP A 22 -7.48 0.95 23.20
C ASP A 22 -8.97 0.90 22.81
N PHE A 23 -9.40 1.77 21.90
CA PHE A 23 -10.74 1.73 21.33
C PHE A 23 -11.02 0.43 20.57
N LEU A 24 -10.11 -0.01 19.69
CA LEU A 24 -10.28 -1.25 18.94
C LEU A 24 -10.25 -2.47 19.85
N SER A 25 -9.38 -2.48 20.87
CA SER A 25 -9.33 -3.53 21.90
C SER A 25 -10.65 -3.58 22.67
N TYR A 26 -11.16 -2.42 23.10
CA TYR A 26 -12.45 -2.35 23.78
C TYR A 26 -13.58 -2.87 22.90
N ALA A 27 -13.63 -2.46 21.62
CA ALA A 27 -14.65 -2.90 20.68
C ALA A 27 -14.59 -4.42 20.46
N TYR A 28 -13.39 -4.99 20.30
CA TYR A 28 -13.18 -6.42 20.11
C TYR A 28 -13.66 -7.25 21.32
N PHE A 29 -13.31 -6.85 22.54
CA PHE A 29 -13.66 -7.64 23.73
C PHE A 29 -15.09 -7.39 24.22
N ASN A 30 -15.60 -6.15 24.13
CA ASN A 30 -16.80 -5.74 24.87
C ASN A 30 -18.04 -5.50 24.01
N TRP A 31 -17.91 -5.26 22.70
CA TRP A 31 -19.10 -5.07 21.86
C TRP A 31 -19.89 -6.38 21.74
N GLN A 32 -21.21 -6.21 21.70
CA GLN A 32 -22.13 -7.32 21.47
C GLN A 32 -22.08 -7.76 20.01
N PHE A 33 -22.44 -9.02 19.74
CA PHE A 33 -22.49 -9.52 18.38
C PHE A 33 -23.49 -8.72 17.50
N PRO A 34 -23.16 -8.46 16.22
CA PRO A 34 -21.90 -8.83 15.57
C PRO A 34 -20.73 -7.94 16.00
N LYS A 35 -19.61 -8.59 16.37
CA LYS A 35 -18.35 -7.93 16.68
C LYS A 35 -17.68 -7.40 15.41
N PRO A 36 -16.86 -6.34 15.50
CA PRO A 36 -16.11 -5.86 14.35
C PRO A 36 -15.17 -6.96 13.83
N VAL A 37 -15.08 -7.08 12.51
CA VAL A 37 -14.11 -7.92 11.79
C VAL A 37 -13.17 -7.06 10.96
N TYR A 38 -13.65 -5.90 10.51
CA TYR A 38 -12.92 -4.98 9.65
C TYR A 38 -12.73 -3.63 10.34
N VAL A 39 -11.58 -3.01 10.11
CA VAL A 39 -11.29 -1.62 10.50
C VAL A 39 -10.84 -0.87 9.25
N LEU A 40 -11.50 0.26 8.97
CA LEU A 40 -11.10 1.17 7.91
C LEU A 40 -10.68 2.50 8.51
N LEU A 41 -9.40 2.83 8.37
CA LEU A 41 -8.87 4.15 8.69
C LEU A 41 -9.10 5.06 7.48
N VAL A 42 -9.59 6.28 7.70
CA VAL A 42 -9.92 7.22 6.62
C VAL A 42 -9.22 8.55 6.92
N GLY A 43 -8.22 8.86 6.11
CA GLY A 43 -7.36 10.03 6.27
C GLY A 43 -5.89 9.66 6.27
N ASP A 44 -5.06 10.61 5.86
CA ASP A 44 -3.60 10.46 5.81
C ASP A 44 -2.95 10.52 7.22
N ALA A 45 -1.72 10.02 7.32
CA ALA A 45 -0.89 9.99 8.52
C ALA A 45 0.48 10.66 8.24
N SER A 46 1.20 11.05 9.30
CA SER A 46 2.55 11.59 9.14
C SER A 46 3.46 11.16 10.28
N TYR A 47 4.74 10.90 9.97
CA TYR A 47 5.76 10.73 11.01
C TYR A 47 5.98 12.02 11.82
N ASP A 48 5.63 13.18 11.26
CA ASP A 48 5.67 14.48 11.91
C ASP A 48 4.31 14.87 12.52
N TYR A 49 3.58 13.90 13.09
CA TYR A 49 2.26 14.16 13.69
C TYR A 49 2.30 15.18 14.85
N LYS A 50 3.47 15.41 15.46
CA LYS A 50 3.70 16.46 16.48
C LYS A 50 4.04 17.84 15.88
N ASN A 51 4.11 17.93 14.55
CA ASN A 51 4.38 19.15 13.80
C ASN A 51 5.71 19.84 14.13
N TYR A 52 6.77 19.08 14.40
CA TYR A 52 8.10 19.64 14.66
C TYR A 52 8.77 20.17 13.38
N LEU A 53 8.42 19.65 12.21
CA LEU A 53 8.93 20.09 10.91
C LEU A 53 8.00 21.10 10.21
N GLY A 54 6.82 21.37 10.77
CA GLY A 54 5.83 22.28 10.19
C GLY A 54 5.04 21.66 9.04
N LYS A 55 5.01 20.32 8.93
CA LYS A 55 4.42 19.59 7.79
C LYS A 55 3.38 18.55 8.22
N ASN A 56 2.54 18.95 9.16
CA ASN A 56 1.58 18.06 9.83
C ASN A 56 0.31 17.83 9.01
N ILE A 57 0.41 16.97 8.00
CA ILE A 57 -0.76 16.32 7.40
C ILE A 57 -0.97 15.01 8.16
N ASN A 58 -1.80 15.04 9.20
CA ASN A 58 -2.08 13.87 10.03
C ASN A 58 -3.54 13.89 10.49
N TYR A 59 -4.41 13.26 9.71
CA TYR A 59 -5.84 13.18 10.00
C TYR A 59 -6.15 11.99 10.90
N VAL A 60 -5.57 10.82 10.59
CA VAL A 60 -5.65 9.61 11.40
C VAL A 60 -4.23 9.07 11.54
N PRO A 61 -3.61 9.08 12.72
CA PRO A 61 -2.23 8.66 12.85
C PRO A 61 -2.06 7.17 12.58
N THR A 62 -0.81 6.80 12.33
CA THR A 62 -0.33 5.42 12.38
C THR A 62 0.57 5.23 13.60
N HIS A 63 0.79 3.99 14.02
CA HIS A 63 1.79 3.72 15.05
C HIS A 63 3.19 3.76 14.43
N LEU A 64 4.11 4.50 15.05
CA LEU A 64 5.49 4.61 14.56
C LEU A 64 6.41 3.65 15.32
N PHE A 65 7.21 2.90 14.57
CA PHE A 65 8.36 2.18 15.08
C PHE A 65 9.65 2.84 14.58
N THR A 66 10.63 3.00 15.45
CA THR A 66 11.97 3.43 15.05
C THR A 66 12.81 2.20 14.68
N GLN A 67 13.19 2.09 13.40
CA GLN A 67 14.05 1.02 12.90
C GLN A 67 15.48 1.50 12.69
N LEU A 68 16.46 0.74 13.18
CA LEU A 68 17.88 0.91 12.89
C LEU A 68 18.23 0.14 11.61
N TYR A 69 18.92 0.77 10.68
CA TYR A 69 19.44 0.12 9.47
C TYR A 69 20.83 0.65 9.09
N VAL A 70 21.52 -0.06 8.20
CA VAL A 70 22.81 0.35 7.63
C VAL A 70 22.55 0.88 6.22
N ASP A 71 22.94 2.12 5.95
CA ASP A 71 22.80 2.70 4.61
C ASP A 71 23.84 2.14 3.62
N THR A 72 23.70 2.50 2.34
CA THR A 72 24.61 2.05 1.27
C THR A 72 26.07 2.48 1.45
N HIS A 73 26.36 3.39 2.38
CA HIS A 73 27.70 3.84 2.71
C HIS A 73 28.23 3.18 3.99
N GLY A 74 27.48 2.25 4.59
CA GLY A 74 27.86 1.53 5.80
C GLY A 74 27.55 2.29 7.10
N TRP A 75 26.79 3.39 7.07
CA TRP A 75 26.46 4.15 8.27
C TRP A 75 25.18 3.65 8.91
N LEU A 76 25.17 3.63 10.25
CA LEU A 76 23.96 3.41 11.02
C LEU A 76 23.01 4.61 10.87
N ARG A 77 21.77 4.31 10.49
CA ARG A 77 20.67 5.26 10.27
C ARG A 77 19.42 4.81 11.01
N PHE A 78 18.58 5.77 11.34
CA PHE A 78 17.24 5.52 11.86
C PHE A 78 16.20 5.93 10.83
N ILE A 79 15.11 5.17 10.76
CA ILE A 79 13.91 5.51 10.01
C ILE A 79 12.70 5.25 10.90
N GLU A 80 11.71 6.14 10.85
CA GLU A 80 10.41 5.89 11.45
C GLU A 80 9.57 5.12 10.43
N ILE A 81 9.00 3.99 10.81
CA ILE A 81 8.09 3.20 9.97
C ILE A 81 6.70 3.18 10.59
N GLY A 82 5.66 3.39 9.78
CA GLY A 82 4.28 3.30 10.22
C GLY A 82 3.75 1.87 10.17
N SER A 83 2.88 1.52 11.11
CA SER A 83 2.17 0.25 11.14
C SER A 83 0.74 0.45 11.62
N ASP A 84 -0.22 0.32 10.71
CA ASP A 84 -1.63 0.27 11.09
C ASP A 84 -2.01 -1.09 11.67
N SER A 85 -1.36 -2.18 11.24
CA SER A 85 -1.59 -3.54 11.77
C SER A 85 -1.41 -3.62 13.28
N TRP A 86 -0.53 -2.79 13.86
CA TRP A 86 -0.35 -2.70 15.31
C TRP A 86 -1.64 -2.33 16.07
N PHE A 87 -2.52 -1.54 15.47
CA PHE A 87 -3.82 -1.22 16.06
C PHE A 87 -4.76 -2.43 16.13
N ALA A 88 -4.56 -3.40 15.22
CA ALA A 88 -5.40 -4.59 15.09
C ALA A 88 -4.88 -5.81 15.86
N CYS A 89 -3.64 -5.78 16.37
CA CYS A 89 -3.13 -6.78 17.32
C CYS A 89 -3.68 -6.46 18.72
N VAL A 90 -4.82 -7.06 19.08
CA VAL A 90 -5.59 -6.73 20.29
C VAL A 90 -5.78 -7.93 21.23
N ASP A 91 -5.57 -9.16 20.77
CA ASP A 91 -5.66 -10.38 21.56
C ASP A 91 -4.37 -11.20 21.44
N GLY A 92 -3.81 -11.61 22.57
CA GLY A 92 -2.51 -12.28 22.64
C GLY A 92 -1.30 -11.35 22.76
N GLU A 93 -0.14 -11.94 23.07
CA GLU A 93 1.16 -11.26 23.11
C GLU A 93 1.96 -11.61 21.84
N ASP A 94 1.43 -11.24 20.68
CA ASP A 94 2.06 -11.46 19.38
C ASP A 94 1.76 -10.33 18.39
N ASP A 95 2.37 -10.42 17.20
CA ASP A 95 2.23 -9.44 16.12
C ASP A 95 1.21 -9.89 15.05
N LEU A 96 0.26 -10.76 15.41
CA LEU A 96 -0.81 -11.19 14.51
C LEU A 96 -2.03 -10.28 14.71
N SER A 97 -2.59 -9.78 13.61
CA SER A 97 -3.79 -8.93 13.67
C SER A 97 -5.06 -9.76 13.87
N ASP A 98 -5.89 -9.38 14.84
CA ASP A 98 -7.20 -10.00 15.12
C ASP A 98 -8.35 -9.36 14.33
N LEU A 99 -8.09 -8.17 13.77
CA LEU A 99 -9.00 -7.42 12.93
C LEU A 99 -8.37 -7.19 11.54
N LEU A 100 -9.18 -7.27 10.49
CA LEU A 100 -8.74 -6.96 9.13
C LEU A 100 -8.73 -5.44 8.96
N ILE A 101 -7.53 -4.85 8.97
CA ILE A 101 -7.36 -3.40 8.91
C ILE A 101 -6.87 -2.93 7.53
N GLY A 102 -7.40 -1.79 7.09
CA GLY A 102 -6.94 -1.08 5.91
C GLY A 102 -7.10 0.43 6.06
N ARG A 103 -6.46 1.20 5.18
CA ARG A 103 -6.50 2.67 5.17
C ARG A 103 -6.88 3.19 3.79
N LEU A 104 -7.75 4.21 3.77
CA LEU A 104 -7.89 5.14 2.66
C LEU A 104 -7.07 6.39 2.98
N SER A 105 -5.85 6.47 2.43
CA SER A 105 -4.96 7.61 2.66
C SER A 105 -5.37 8.77 1.75
N GLY A 106 -5.72 9.90 2.34
CA GLY A 106 -6.19 11.05 1.57
C GLY A 106 -5.98 12.34 2.36
N GLN A 107 -5.51 13.36 1.66
CA GLN A 107 -5.18 14.67 2.23
C GLN A 107 -6.33 15.67 2.09
N ASN A 108 -7.28 15.36 1.21
CA ASN A 108 -8.47 16.14 0.98
C ASN A 108 -9.70 15.25 0.69
N VAL A 109 -10.88 15.88 0.61
CA VAL A 109 -12.15 15.16 0.38
C VAL A 109 -12.16 14.43 -0.96
N SER A 110 -11.59 15.02 -2.01
CA SER A 110 -11.61 14.41 -3.35
C SER A 110 -10.77 13.14 -3.43
N ASP A 111 -9.65 13.05 -2.70
CA ASP A 111 -8.84 11.82 -2.62
C ASP A 111 -9.68 10.65 -2.09
N ILE A 112 -10.41 10.90 -1.00
CA ILE A 112 -11.28 9.91 -0.37
C ILE A 112 -12.47 9.56 -1.27
N GLU A 113 -13.13 10.55 -1.87
CA GLU A 113 -14.24 10.34 -2.80
C GLU A 113 -13.82 9.47 -3.99
N ASN A 114 -12.66 9.76 -4.59
CA ASN A 114 -12.11 8.99 -5.70
C ASN A 114 -11.85 7.52 -5.33
N MET A 115 -11.26 7.25 -4.16
CA MET A 115 -11.04 5.87 -3.70
C MET A 115 -12.35 5.13 -3.41
N VAL A 116 -13.28 5.78 -2.69
CA VAL A 116 -14.58 5.20 -2.37
C VAL A 116 -15.37 4.90 -3.65
N GLU A 117 -15.35 5.79 -4.62
CA GLU A 117 -16.05 5.60 -5.89
C GLU A 117 -15.47 4.42 -6.68
N LYS A 118 -14.14 4.28 -6.76
CA LYS A 118 -13.48 3.10 -7.35
C LYS A 118 -13.91 1.80 -6.67
N ILE A 119 -13.91 1.75 -5.34
CA ILE A 119 -14.31 0.56 -4.55
C ILE A 119 -15.78 0.21 -4.83
N VAL A 120 -16.69 1.18 -4.70
CA VAL A 120 -18.13 0.97 -4.92
C VAL A 120 -18.41 0.55 -6.36
N GLN A 121 -17.72 1.14 -7.35
CA GLN A 121 -17.84 0.73 -8.75
C GLN A 121 -17.39 -0.73 -8.93
N TYR A 122 -16.24 -1.11 -8.35
CA TYR A 122 -15.68 -2.46 -8.45
C TYR A 122 -16.60 -3.53 -7.84
N GLU A 123 -17.20 -3.24 -6.68
CA GLU A 123 -18.09 -4.17 -5.97
C GLU A 123 -19.49 -4.30 -6.60
N LYS A 124 -20.03 -3.21 -7.17
CA LYS A 124 -21.37 -3.22 -7.77
C LYS A 124 -21.42 -3.82 -9.18
N HIS A 125 -20.32 -3.78 -9.91
CA HIS A 125 -20.26 -4.24 -11.31
C HIS A 125 -19.49 -5.56 -11.44
N LEU A 126 -20.15 -6.66 -11.08
CA LEU A 126 -19.70 -8.05 -11.35
C LEU A 126 -20.80 -8.70 -12.23
N PRO A 127 -20.56 -9.35 -13.41
CA PRO A 127 -19.36 -10.11 -13.85
C PRO A 127 -18.99 -10.05 -15.37
N ASP A 128 -17.96 -10.82 -15.75
CA ASP A 128 -17.53 -11.28 -17.11
C ASP A 128 -16.73 -10.33 -18.01
N GLU A 129 -16.01 -9.37 -17.42
CA GLU A 129 -15.02 -8.63 -18.19
C GLU A 129 -13.71 -9.42 -18.32
N ALA A 130 -13.31 -9.74 -19.55
CA ALA A 130 -12.15 -10.57 -19.86
C ALA A 130 -10.85 -10.09 -19.18
N TRP A 131 -10.71 -8.79 -18.90
CA TRP A 131 -9.54 -8.24 -18.22
C TRP A 131 -9.35 -8.79 -16.80
N ARG A 132 -10.43 -9.24 -16.14
CA ARG A 132 -10.35 -9.82 -14.79
C ARG A 132 -9.70 -11.19 -14.77
N LYS A 133 -9.42 -11.79 -15.93
CA LYS A 133 -8.61 -13.02 -16.05
C LYS A 133 -7.13 -12.73 -16.21
N ASN A 134 -6.75 -11.48 -16.51
CA ASN A 134 -5.35 -11.13 -16.70
C ASN A 134 -4.66 -10.85 -15.36
N ILE A 135 -3.50 -11.46 -15.14
CA ILE A 135 -2.59 -11.13 -14.04
C ILE A 135 -1.28 -10.63 -14.65
N LEU A 136 -0.89 -9.42 -14.29
CA LEU A 136 0.38 -8.82 -14.70
C LEU A 136 1.46 -9.11 -13.66
N PHE A 137 2.59 -9.61 -14.13
CA PHE A 137 3.82 -9.81 -13.36
C PHE A 137 4.89 -8.87 -13.90
N VAL A 138 5.29 -7.89 -13.08
CA VAL A 138 6.38 -6.97 -13.37
C VAL A 138 7.57 -7.34 -12.49
N ALA A 139 8.77 -7.40 -13.07
CA ALA A 139 9.98 -7.70 -12.32
C ALA A 139 11.12 -6.75 -12.70
N ASP A 140 11.89 -6.35 -11.69
CA ASP A 140 13.20 -5.71 -11.84
C ASP A 140 14.26 -6.74 -12.29
N ASN A 141 15.43 -6.29 -12.74
CA ASN A 141 16.49 -7.22 -13.15
C ASN A 141 17.14 -7.94 -11.94
N PRO A 142 17.61 -9.19 -12.12
CA PRO A 142 18.40 -9.88 -11.10
C PRO A 142 19.66 -9.09 -10.71
N ASP A 143 19.96 -9.05 -9.41
CA ASP A 143 21.15 -8.41 -8.86
C ASP A 143 21.55 -8.99 -7.49
N GLU A 144 22.35 -8.25 -6.71
CA GLU A 144 22.78 -8.67 -5.36
C GLU A 144 21.62 -8.80 -4.35
N GLY A 145 20.49 -8.14 -4.60
CA GLY A 145 19.25 -8.24 -3.82
C GLY A 145 18.43 -9.50 -4.12
N GLY A 146 18.70 -10.17 -5.25
CA GLY A 146 18.09 -11.45 -5.62
C GLY A 146 17.73 -11.54 -7.10
N ASP A 147 17.14 -12.68 -7.47
CA ASP A 147 16.63 -12.93 -8.83
C ASP A 147 15.10 -12.71 -8.84
N PHE A 148 14.69 -11.47 -9.14
CA PHE A 148 13.28 -11.07 -9.12
C PHE A 148 12.47 -11.73 -10.25
N ASP A 149 13.07 -11.93 -11.42
CA ASP A 149 12.50 -12.72 -12.52
C ASP A 149 12.12 -14.11 -12.05
N TRP A 150 13.04 -14.80 -11.38
CA TRP A 150 12.84 -16.16 -10.89
C TRP A 150 11.72 -16.23 -9.84
N VAL A 151 11.70 -15.33 -8.86
CA VAL A 151 10.65 -15.29 -7.83
C VAL A 151 9.27 -15.06 -8.47
N SER A 152 9.19 -14.09 -9.38
CA SER A 152 7.98 -13.80 -10.14
C SER A 152 7.51 -15.03 -10.95
N ASP A 153 8.45 -15.73 -11.59
CA ASP A 153 8.17 -16.98 -12.31
C ASP A 153 7.69 -18.12 -11.40
N GLN A 154 8.19 -18.23 -10.17
CA GLN A 154 7.68 -19.21 -9.20
C GLN A 154 6.22 -18.93 -8.85
N ILE A 155 5.87 -17.67 -8.55
CA ILE A 155 4.49 -17.30 -8.22
C ILE A 155 3.56 -17.57 -9.41
N ALA A 156 3.95 -17.09 -10.60
CA ALA A 156 3.18 -17.26 -11.82
C ALA A 156 2.96 -18.74 -12.19
N SER A 157 3.94 -19.62 -11.95
CA SER A 157 3.87 -21.02 -12.40
C SER A 157 3.19 -21.96 -11.41
N TYR A 158 3.29 -21.68 -10.10
CA TYR A 158 2.86 -22.62 -9.06
C TYR A 158 1.60 -22.19 -8.30
N TYR A 159 1.25 -20.89 -8.34
CA TYR A 159 0.18 -20.35 -7.50
C TYR A 159 -0.94 -19.67 -8.27
N VAL A 160 -0.76 -19.42 -9.58
CA VAL A 160 -1.83 -18.88 -10.43
C VAL A 160 -2.72 -20.03 -10.93
N PRO A 161 -4.04 -19.97 -10.71
CA PRO A 161 -4.96 -20.96 -11.26
C PRO A 161 -5.01 -20.93 -12.79
N GLU A 162 -5.27 -22.08 -13.42
CA GLU A 162 -5.27 -22.24 -14.89
C GLU A 162 -6.28 -21.34 -15.63
N ASP A 163 -7.32 -20.85 -14.94
CA ASP A 163 -8.35 -19.97 -15.51
C ASP A 163 -7.89 -18.50 -15.69
N TYR A 164 -6.67 -18.16 -15.27
CA TYR A 164 -6.08 -16.83 -15.39
C TYR A 164 -4.95 -16.79 -16.44
N ASP A 165 -4.93 -15.71 -17.21
CA ASP A 165 -3.89 -15.42 -18.18
C ASP A 165 -2.77 -14.59 -17.52
N THR A 166 -1.54 -15.10 -17.53
CA THR A 166 -0.40 -14.38 -16.97
C THR A 166 0.37 -13.62 -18.04
N THR A 167 0.58 -12.32 -17.85
CA THR A 167 1.49 -11.50 -18.67
C THR A 167 2.72 -11.11 -17.86
N LYS A 168 3.92 -11.20 -18.46
CA LYS A 168 5.20 -10.92 -17.79
C LYS A 168 5.92 -9.76 -18.47
N VAL A 169 6.23 -8.72 -17.69
CA VAL A 169 6.99 -7.53 -18.12
C VAL A 169 8.22 -7.42 -17.22
N TYR A 170 9.30 -8.09 -17.61
CA TYR A 170 10.52 -8.20 -16.79
C TYR A 170 11.62 -7.34 -17.38
N PHE A 171 12.14 -6.39 -16.61
CA PHE A 171 13.10 -5.40 -17.09
C PHE A 171 14.38 -6.03 -17.68
N SER A 172 14.80 -7.18 -17.16
CA SER A 172 15.89 -8.01 -17.69
C SER A 172 15.77 -8.32 -19.20
N ARG A 173 14.55 -8.31 -19.75
CA ARG A 173 14.22 -8.63 -21.15
C ARG A 173 14.08 -7.41 -22.06
N TYR A 174 14.28 -6.20 -21.52
CA TYR A 174 14.12 -4.93 -22.25
C TYR A 174 15.47 -4.30 -22.66
N TYR A 175 16.58 -5.04 -22.66
CA TYR A 175 17.90 -4.54 -23.09
C TYR A 175 18.31 -3.22 -22.39
N GLN A 176 18.04 -3.11 -21.09
CA GLN A 176 18.26 -1.91 -20.27
C GLN A 176 17.47 -0.66 -20.73
N ASN A 177 16.41 -0.84 -21.51
CA ASN A 177 15.54 0.25 -21.94
C ASN A 177 14.33 0.39 -21.03
N ALA A 178 14.47 1.22 -19.99
CA ALA A 178 13.40 1.49 -19.04
C ALA A 178 12.16 2.12 -19.68
N SER A 179 12.32 2.91 -20.75
CA SER A 179 11.18 3.55 -21.43
C SER A 179 10.31 2.52 -22.15
N TRP A 180 10.89 1.47 -22.73
CA TRP A 180 10.13 0.39 -23.36
C TRP A 180 9.41 -0.45 -22.32
N CYS A 181 10.12 -0.87 -21.26
CA CYS A 181 9.52 -1.60 -20.13
C CYS A 181 8.34 -0.82 -19.53
N LYS A 182 8.54 0.47 -19.25
CA LYS A 182 7.49 1.37 -18.76
C LYS A 182 6.28 1.46 -19.67
N SER A 183 6.51 1.54 -20.98
CA SER A 183 5.41 1.64 -21.95
C SER A 183 4.56 0.37 -21.92
N ASP A 184 5.20 -0.80 -21.86
CA ASP A 184 4.52 -2.09 -21.74
C ASP A 184 3.79 -2.23 -20.40
N ILE A 185 4.39 -1.82 -19.27
CA ILE A 185 3.71 -1.81 -17.95
C ILE A 185 2.40 -1.02 -18.05
N LYS A 186 2.47 0.21 -18.58
CA LYS A 186 1.29 1.08 -18.72
C LYS A 186 0.27 0.50 -19.69
N GLU A 187 0.72 -0.04 -20.82
CA GLU A 187 -0.15 -0.72 -21.78
C GLU A 187 -0.93 -1.85 -21.11
N LYS A 188 -0.25 -2.74 -20.36
CA LYS A 188 -0.90 -3.89 -19.72
C LYS A 188 -1.83 -3.49 -18.57
N ILE A 189 -1.51 -2.44 -17.82
CA ILE A 189 -2.45 -1.87 -16.85
C ILE A 189 -3.70 -1.30 -17.56
N ASN A 190 -3.54 -0.61 -18.69
CA ASN A 190 -4.65 -0.03 -19.46
C ASN A 190 -5.54 -1.07 -20.16
N GLU A 191 -4.95 -2.17 -20.63
CA GLU A 191 -5.69 -3.35 -21.12
C GLU A 191 -6.57 -3.93 -20.00
N GLY A 192 -6.08 -3.86 -18.76
CA GLY A 192 -6.76 -4.26 -17.54
C GLY A 192 -6.26 -5.61 -17.03
N CYS A 193 -5.96 -5.65 -15.73
CA CYS A 193 -5.51 -6.83 -15.00
C CYS A 193 -6.22 -6.88 -13.65
N VAL A 194 -6.65 -8.07 -13.19
CA VAL A 194 -7.25 -8.20 -11.85
C VAL A 194 -6.21 -8.00 -10.76
N ILE A 195 -4.99 -8.47 -11.00
CA ILE A 195 -3.85 -8.34 -10.11
C ILE A 195 -2.66 -7.86 -10.94
N THR A 196 -1.96 -6.86 -10.40
CA THR A 196 -0.62 -6.48 -10.86
C THR A 196 0.35 -6.77 -9.73
N ASN A 197 1.34 -7.61 -9.98
CA ASN A 197 2.44 -7.87 -9.06
C ASN A 197 3.67 -7.10 -9.53
N TYR A 198 4.43 -6.54 -8.60
CA TYR A 198 5.77 -6.03 -8.83
C TYR A 198 6.76 -6.70 -7.89
N PHE A 199 7.88 -7.21 -8.42
CA PHE A 199 8.99 -7.78 -7.67
C PHE A 199 10.27 -7.02 -8.00
N GLY A 200 10.91 -6.39 -7.01
CA GLY A 200 12.14 -5.68 -7.30
C GLY A 200 12.49 -4.60 -6.30
N HIS A 201 13.50 -3.81 -6.63
CA HIS A 201 13.87 -2.63 -5.85
C HIS A 201 12.84 -1.52 -6.02
N GLY A 202 12.79 -0.62 -5.05
CA GLY A 202 11.85 0.48 -5.06
C GLY A 202 12.25 1.55 -4.06
N ALA A 203 11.68 2.73 -4.27
CA ALA A 203 11.70 3.80 -3.30
C ALA A 203 10.26 4.20 -2.98
N MET A 204 10.04 5.36 -2.36
CA MET A 204 8.68 5.79 -2.03
C MET A 204 7.79 5.92 -3.26
N ASP A 205 8.32 6.44 -4.37
CA ASP A 205 7.55 6.90 -5.54
C ASP A 205 7.86 6.15 -6.84
N LEU A 206 8.63 5.05 -6.79
CA LEU A 206 9.10 4.37 -8.00
C LEU A 206 9.39 2.87 -7.85
N TRP A 207 9.44 2.20 -9.00
CA TRP A 207 9.91 0.83 -9.22
C TRP A 207 11.23 0.84 -10.00
N ALA A 208 12.18 0.03 -9.51
CA ALA A 208 13.53 -0.20 -10.02
C ALA A 208 14.43 1.05 -10.02
N GLY A 209 15.74 0.86 -9.95
CA GLY A 209 16.70 1.98 -10.04
C GLY A 209 16.62 2.73 -11.38
N GLU A 210 16.19 2.03 -12.41
CA GLU A 210 16.00 2.50 -13.79
C GLU A 210 14.65 3.20 -14.01
N VAL A 211 13.81 3.25 -12.97
CA VAL A 211 12.52 3.97 -12.94
C VAL A 211 11.58 3.47 -14.03
N ILE A 212 11.30 2.17 -14.00
CA ILE A 212 10.40 1.50 -14.97
C ILE A 212 8.92 1.85 -14.72
N PHE A 213 8.58 2.35 -13.53
CA PHE A 213 7.27 2.94 -13.21
C PHE A 213 7.44 3.90 -12.02
N ALA A 214 6.66 4.98 -11.96
CA ALA A 214 6.72 5.97 -10.88
C ALA A 214 5.39 6.71 -10.70
N SER A 215 5.21 7.42 -9.57
CA SER A 215 4.00 8.18 -9.25
C SER A 215 3.56 9.11 -10.38
N ARG A 216 4.51 9.81 -11.00
CA ARG A 216 4.25 10.69 -12.16
C ARG A 216 3.63 9.99 -13.37
N ASP A 217 3.77 8.67 -13.49
CA ASP A 217 3.20 7.88 -14.58
C ASP A 217 1.73 7.52 -14.33
N VAL A 218 1.27 7.51 -13.06
CA VAL A 218 -0.09 7.09 -12.65
C VAL A 218 -1.17 7.95 -13.30
N SER A 219 -0.99 9.28 -13.31
CA SER A 219 -1.93 10.23 -13.92
C SER A 219 -2.18 10.02 -15.42
N SER A 220 -1.32 9.23 -16.10
CA SER A 220 -1.42 8.95 -17.52
C SER A 220 -2.01 7.57 -17.84
N LEU A 221 -2.40 6.80 -16.82
CA LEU A 221 -3.13 5.55 -16.98
C LEU A 221 -4.54 5.81 -17.53
N GLN A 222 -5.04 4.87 -18.31
CA GLN A 222 -6.31 4.91 -19.04
C GLN A 222 -7.18 3.69 -18.70
N ASN A 223 -7.00 3.12 -17.51
CA ASN A 223 -7.70 1.93 -17.01
C ASN A 223 -8.98 2.28 -16.22
N LEU A 224 -9.69 3.35 -16.60
CA LEU A 224 -10.94 3.73 -15.94
C LEU A 224 -11.95 2.56 -16.00
N GLY A 225 -12.51 2.19 -14.85
CA GLY A 225 -13.38 1.01 -14.69
C GLY A 225 -12.64 -0.33 -14.59
N LYS A 226 -11.31 -0.37 -14.74
CA LYS A 226 -10.47 -1.56 -14.66
C LYS A 226 -9.42 -1.40 -13.56
N TYR A 227 -9.87 -1.50 -12.31
CA TYR A 227 -9.03 -1.23 -11.14
C TYR A 227 -8.35 -2.52 -10.65
N PRO A 228 -7.01 -2.69 -10.84
CA PRO A 228 -6.29 -3.87 -10.34
C PRO A 228 -6.14 -3.82 -8.82
N LEU A 229 -6.01 -4.99 -8.20
CA LEU A 229 -5.29 -5.11 -6.94
C LEU A 229 -3.79 -5.07 -7.24
N LEU A 230 -3.10 -4.06 -6.70
CA LEU A 230 -1.66 -3.93 -6.83
C LEU A 230 -0.97 -4.57 -5.62
N ILE A 231 -0.02 -5.47 -5.87
CA ILE A 231 0.81 -6.12 -4.84
C ILE A 231 2.27 -5.83 -5.17
N THR A 232 2.94 -5.07 -4.29
CA THR A 232 4.34 -4.68 -4.50
C THR A 232 5.24 -5.37 -3.48
N TRP A 233 6.15 -6.20 -3.98
CA TRP A 233 7.19 -6.88 -3.21
C TRP A 233 8.47 -6.05 -3.27
N THR A 234 8.43 -4.89 -2.62
CA THR A 234 9.46 -3.87 -2.75
C THR A 234 9.57 -2.99 -1.51
N CYS A 235 10.60 -2.15 -1.49
CA CYS A 235 10.85 -1.20 -0.40
C CYS A 235 10.00 0.07 -0.57
N LEU A 236 9.46 0.57 0.54
CA LEU A 236 8.94 1.94 0.74
C LEU A 236 7.77 2.41 -0.14
N ASN A 237 7.29 1.65 -1.12
CA ASN A 237 6.12 2.03 -1.93
C ASN A 237 4.85 2.31 -1.11
N GLY A 238 4.70 1.69 0.07
CA GLY A 238 3.63 1.93 1.02
C GLY A 238 4.02 2.86 2.17
N TYR A 239 5.05 3.68 2.03
CA TYR A 239 5.52 4.61 3.06
C TYR A 239 4.64 5.87 3.12
N PHE A 240 3.36 5.68 3.45
CA PHE A 240 2.32 6.72 3.45
C PHE A 240 2.47 7.81 4.53
N LEU A 241 3.49 7.72 5.39
CA LEU A 241 3.71 8.64 6.51
C LEU A 241 4.69 9.77 6.18
N HIS A 242 5.13 9.90 4.93
CA HIS A 242 6.16 10.85 4.55
C HIS A 242 5.67 12.30 4.74
N ALA A 243 6.32 13.05 5.62
CA ALA A 243 5.89 14.41 5.95
C ALA A 243 6.19 15.46 4.86
N LYS A 244 6.49 15.12 3.61
CA LYS A 244 6.57 16.11 2.50
C LYS A 244 5.42 15.90 1.54
N ASP A 245 5.23 16.85 0.63
CA ASP A 245 4.22 16.82 -0.44
C ASP A 245 4.42 15.70 -1.50
N ASP A 246 5.26 14.71 -1.19
CA ASP A 246 5.52 13.56 -2.07
C ASP A 246 4.71 12.37 -1.54
N PHE A 247 3.68 11.97 -2.29
CA PHE A 247 2.91 10.76 -2.03
C PHE A 247 3.77 9.52 -2.29
N SER A 248 3.59 8.51 -1.44
CA SER A 248 4.10 7.18 -1.78
C SER A 248 3.33 6.60 -2.96
N LEU A 249 3.93 5.67 -3.69
CA LEU A 249 3.32 5.10 -4.89
C LEU A 249 1.99 4.40 -4.59
N ALA A 250 1.80 3.89 -3.36
CA ALA A 250 0.53 3.29 -2.94
C ALA A 250 -0.60 4.30 -2.71
N GLU A 251 -0.30 5.59 -2.61
CA GLU A 251 -1.29 6.66 -2.40
C GLU A 251 -1.74 7.33 -3.69
N GLU A 252 -1.04 7.08 -4.81
CA GLU A 252 -1.33 7.59 -6.16
C GLU A 252 -2.34 6.69 -6.90
#